data_AF-A0A1N7MHE4-F1
#
_entry.id   AF-A0A1N7MHE4-F1
#
_cell.length_a   1.000
_cell.length_b   1.000
_cell.length_c   1.000
_cell.angle_alpha   90.00
_cell.angle_beta   90.00
_cell.angle_gamma   90.00
#
_symmetry.space_group_name_H-M   'P 1'
#
loop_
_entity.id
_entity.type
_entity.pdbx_description
1 polymer ?
#
loop_
_entity_poly.entity_id
_entity_poly.type
_entity_poly.pdbx_seq_one_letter_code
_entity_poly.pdbx_strand_id
1 'polypeptide(L)'
;MFPKKWALTLLISLLFFLPACSIIEDFYPKIDKEEVTKELKGYLKSKYQKEFSITKIRRSCTGFGASCAHQVDADAYAKGEPEIKFSVNYDLETRKSEDAYHAGYWGKQAQDEWNNAVKHSFRVKPGMLEIRVSVNEELVKPDSFPYYREVLGSMIDMVYLDIDVNKCEDTRESWKREAQKLIKLKEHLSADEVTDGEMEYFGVTVDEVKDDDKGYSRSSCYSITLDQVSDVERTMEKIHP
;
A
#
# COMPACT_ATOMS: atom_id res chain seq x y z
N MET A 1 55.41 -39.25 27.00
CA MET A 1 55.81 -37.83 27.03
C MET A 1 54.97 -37.11 25.96
N PHE A 2 53.98 -36.32 26.37
CA PHE A 2 53.10 -35.55 25.48
C PHE A 2 53.76 -34.20 25.12
N PRO A 3 53.41 -33.54 24.00
CA PRO A 3 52.20 -32.70 23.99
C PRO A 3 51.29 -33.01 22.77
N LYS A 4 50.03 -33.43 22.91
CA LYS A 4 48.87 -32.63 23.34
C LYS A 4 48.99 -31.17 22.85
N LYS A 5 48.59 -30.87 21.61
CA LYS A 5 48.09 -29.52 21.22
C LYS A 5 47.52 -29.30 19.81
N TRP A 6 47.38 -30.32 18.95
CA TRP A 6 46.93 -30.09 17.56
C TRP A 6 45.62 -30.79 17.15
N ALA A 7 44.87 -31.35 18.10
CA ALA A 7 43.57 -31.98 17.83
C ALA A 7 42.36 -31.11 18.21
N LEU A 8 42.57 -29.88 18.71
CA LEU A 8 41.49 -28.98 19.14
C LEU A 8 41.29 -27.76 18.21
N THR A 9 41.97 -27.72 17.07
CA THR A 9 41.86 -26.60 16.11
C THR A 9 41.27 -27.01 14.75
N LEU A 10 40.80 -28.25 14.64
CA LEU A 10 40.18 -28.79 13.41
C LEU A 10 38.68 -29.09 13.56
N LEU A 11 38.10 -28.87 14.74
CA LEU A 11 36.66 -29.03 14.98
C LEU A 11 35.89 -27.70 15.06
N ILE A 12 36.57 -26.55 15.01
CA ILE A 12 35.93 -25.21 15.01
C ILE A 12 35.95 -24.58 13.60
N SER A 13 36.78 -25.10 12.70
CA SER A 13 36.97 -24.54 11.34
C SER A 13 36.02 -25.15 10.29
N LEU A 14 35.25 -26.18 10.65
CA LEU A 14 34.34 -26.90 9.74
C LEU A 14 32.85 -26.51 9.90
N LEU A 15 32.54 -25.54 10.77
CA LEU A 15 31.19 -25.00 10.95
C LEU A 15 30.94 -23.68 10.19
N PHE A 16 31.93 -23.17 9.44
CA PHE A 16 31.81 -21.90 8.70
C PHE A 16 31.67 -22.04 7.17
N PHE A 17 31.50 -23.27 6.66
CA PHE A 17 31.27 -23.55 5.24
C PHE A 17 29.97 -24.32 4.98
N LEU A 18 28.92 -24.05 5.77
CA LEU A 18 27.57 -24.29 5.29
C LEU A 18 27.12 -23.03 4.53
N PRO A 19 26.51 -23.17 3.34
CA PRO A 19 25.91 -22.03 2.66
C PRO A 19 24.86 -21.44 3.60
N ALA A 20 25.17 -20.29 4.21
CA ALA A 20 24.31 -19.57 5.14
C ALA A 20 23.02 -19.02 4.48
N CYS A 21 22.71 -19.43 3.25
CA CYS A 21 21.49 -19.06 2.53
C CYS A 21 20.42 -20.15 2.53
N SER A 22 20.68 -21.35 3.07
CA SER A 22 19.70 -22.46 3.01
C SER A 22 18.99 -22.75 4.34
N ILE A 23 19.45 -22.15 5.45
CA ILE A 23 18.93 -22.47 6.80
C ILE A 23 17.67 -21.65 7.13
N ILE A 24 17.37 -20.58 6.39
CA ILE A 24 16.30 -19.65 6.78
C ILE A 24 14.88 -20.22 6.48
N GLU A 25 14.74 -21.15 5.53
CA GLU A 25 13.41 -21.72 5.20
C GLU A 25 12.84 -22.64 6.29
N ASP A 26 13.68 -23.26 7.12
CA ASP A 26 13.24 -24.16 8.21
C ASP A 26 12.84 -23.42 9.50
N PHE A 27 13.17 -22.13 9.64
CA PHE A 27 12.81 -21.33 10.83
C PHE A 27 11.45 -20.65 10.70
N TYR A 28 10.86 -20.62 9.51
CA TYR A 28 9.55 -20.00 9.30
C TYR A 28 8.43 -21.03 9.44
N PRO A 29 7.34 -20.69 10.15
CA PRO A 29 6.16 -21.55 10.20
C PRO A 29 5.65 -21.79 8.77
N LYS A 30 5.30 -23.05 8.46
CA LYS A 30 4.67 -23.36 7.16
C LYS A 30 3.31 -22.68 7.08
N ILE A 31 3.03 -22.09 5.92
CA ILE A 31 1.71 -21.52 5.63
C ILE A 31 0.82 -22.64 5.09
N ASP A 32 -0.10 -23.13 5.93
CA ASP A 32 -1.22 -23.93 5.46
C ASP A 32 -2.24 -23.01 4.80
N LYS A 33 -2.26 -22.99 3.47
CA LYS A 33 -3.13 -22.11 2.69
C LYS A 33 -4.62 -22.44 2.87
N GLU A 34 -4.97 -23.71 3.14
CA GLU A 34 -6.37 -24.10 3.34
C GLU A 34 -6.87 -23.64 4.71
N GLU A 35 -6.05 -23.83 5.75
CA GLU A 35 -6.32 -23.35 7.10
C GLU A 35 -6.43 -21.81 7.11
N VAL A 36 -5.44 -21.10 6.57
CA VAL A 36 -5.45 -19.63 6.50
C VAL A 36 -6.68 -19.13 5.72
N THR A 37 -7.02 -19.76 4.58
CA THR A 37 -8.22 -19.39 3.82
C THR A 37 -9.49 -19.53 4.67
N LYS A 38 -9.60 -20.62 5.45
CA LYS A 38 -10.75 -20.89 6.30
C LYS A 38 -10.87 -19.86 7.42
N GLU A 39 -9.76 -19.58 8.11
CA GLU A 39 -9.69 -18.60 9.20
C GLU A 39 -10.06 -17.20 8.71
N LEU A 40 -9.45 -16.74 7.62
CA LEU A 40 -9.72 -15.42 7.04
C LEU A 40 -11.18 -15.28 6.57
N LYS A 41 -11.74 -16.31 5.92
CA LYS A 41 -13.17 -16.30 5.55
C LYS A 41 -14.08 -16.25 6.77
N GLY A 42 -13.74 -17.02 7.82
CA GLY A 42 -14.49 -17.02 9.08
C GLY A 42 -14.49 -15.66 9.75
N TYR A 43 -13.31 -15.05 9.88
CA TYR A 43 -13.12 -13.70 10.40
C TYR A 43 -13.94 -12.66 9.63
N LEU A 44 -13.77 -12.57 8.30
CA LEU A 44 -14.46 -11.58 7.47
C LEU A 44 -15.99 -11.79 7.48
N LYS A 45 -16.45 -13.05 7.43
CA LYS A 45 -17.87 -13.36 7.54
C LYS A 45 -18.44 -12.96 8.89
N SER A 46 -17.71 -13.19 9.98
CA SER A 46 -18.13 -12.78 11.32
C SER A 46 -18.18 -11.26 11.46
N LYS A 47 -17.19 -10.55 10.91
CA LYS A 47 -17.09 -9.09 11.02
C LYS A 47 -18.14 -8.37 10.17
N TYR A 48 -18.35 -8.83 8.93
CA TYR A 48 -19.14 -8.10 7.92
C TYR A 48 -20.46 -8.77 7.53
N GLN A 49 -20.74 -9.99 8.03
CA GLN A 49 -21.95 -10.76 7.68
C GLN A 49 -22.10 -10.99 6.16
N LYS A 50 -20.98 -11.02 5.42
CA LYS A 50 -20.90 -11.27 3.97
C LYS A 50 -20.05 -12.52 3.67
N GLU A 51 -20.21 -13.07 2.47
CA GLU A 51 -19.36 -14.15 1.97
C GLU A 51 -18.18 -13.60 1.16
N PHE A 52 -16.97 -14.08 1.46
CA PHE A 52 -15.73 -13.58 0.85
C PHE A 52 -14.96 -14.67 0.09
N SER A 53 -14.16 -14.22 -0.88
CA SER A 53 -13.15 -15.01 -1.57
C SER A 53 -11.77 -14.52 -1.15
N ILE A 54 -10.85 -15.46 -0.91
CA ILE A 54 -9.46 -15.20 -0.53
C ILE A 54 -8.58 -15.68 -1.68
N THR A 55 -7.61 -14.86 -2.07
CA THR A 55 -6.69 -15.10 -3.18
C THR A 55 -5.29 -14.59 -2.82
N LYS A 56 -4.28 -14.99 -3.60
CA LYS A 56 -2.89 -14.51 -3.46
C LYS A 56 -2.29 -14.54 -2.04
N ILE A 57 -2.52 -15.64 -1.31
CA ILE A 57 -1.91 -15.88 0.00
C ILE A 57 -0.38 -15.95 -0.14
N ARG A 58 0.31 -15.08 0.60
CA ARG A 58 1.76 -14.93 0.59
C ARG A 58 2.26 -14.54 1.99
N ARG A 59 3.50 -14.86 2.32
CA ARG A 59 4.14 -14.32 3.52
C ARG A 59 4.39 -12.83 3.32
N SER A 60 4.05 -12.00 4.30
CA SER A 60 4.35 -10.56 4.27
C SER A 60 5.79 -10.33 4.72
N CYS A 61 6.61 -9.71 3.88
CA CYS A 61 7.99 -9.36 4.21
C CYS A 61 8.28 -7.92 3.77
N THR A 62 8.11 -6.96 4.65
CA THR A 62 8.66 -5.60 4.48
C THR A 62 9.82 -5.41 5.47
N GLY A 63 11.00 -5.91 5.10
CA GLY A 63 12.25 -5.75 5.87
C GLY A 63 12.79 -7.02 6.55
N PHE A 64 14.05 -6.96 6.99
CA PHE A 64 14.73 -8.05 7.69
C PHE A 64 14.33 -8.06 9.18
N GLY A 65 13.43 -8.95 9.59
CA GLY A 65 13.06 -9.11 10.99
C GLY A 65 12.21 -10.35 11.27
N ALA A 66 12.31 -10.89 12.49
CA ALA A 66 11.57 -12.07 12.96
C ALA A 66 10.03 -11.88 13.00
N SER A 67 9.52 -10.64 12.97
CA SER A 67 8.06 -10.39 12.96
C SER A 67 7.40 -10.73 11.62
N CYS A 68 8.15 -10.79 10.53
CA CYS A 68 7.64 -11.20 9.21
C CYS A 68 7.43 -12.73 9.11
N ALA A 69 7.95 -13.51 10.06
CA ALA A 69 7.86 -14.96 10.05
C ALA A 69 6.42 -15.47 10.00
N HIS A 70 5.58 -14.85 10.83
CA HIS A 70 4.22 -15.28 11.12
C HIS A 70 3.18 -14.50 10.30
N GLN A 71 3.57 -13.41 9.63
CA GLN A 71 2.64 -12.54 8.93
C GLN A 71 2.33 -13.06 7.53
N VAL A 72 1.04 -13.20 7.25
CA VAL A 72 0.50 -13.68 5.97
C VAL A 72 -0.44 -12.64 5.41
N ASP A 73 -0.14 -12.17 4.21
CA ASP A 73 -1.02 -11.28 3.45
C ASP A 73 -1.81 -12.09 2.42
N ALA A 74 -3.06 -11.70 2.22
CA ALA A 74 -3.90 -12.20 1.16
C ALA A 74 -4.73 -11.08 0.53
N ASP A 75 -5.14 -11.28 -0.71
CA ASP A 75 -6.09 -10.40 -1.39
C ASP A 75 -7.49 -10.99 -1.18
N ALA A 76 -8.46 -10.17 -0.79
CA ALA A 76 -9.83 -10.57 -0.56
C ALA A 76 -10.82 -9.68 -1.33
N TYR A 77 -12.02 -10.23 -1.55
CA TYR A 77 -13.17 -9.50 -2.06
C TYR A 77 -14.47 -10.17 -1.61
N ALA A 78 -15.52 -9.39 -1.40
CA ALA A 78 -16.85 -9.92 -1.12
C ALA A 78 -17.43 -10.53 -2.41
N LYS A 79 -18.05 -11.71 -2.34
CA LYS A 79 -18.55 -12.42 -3.54
C LYS A 79 -19.60 -11.63 -4.33
N GLY A 80 -20.34 -10.74 -3.66
CA GLY A 80 -21.32 -9.85 -4.30
C GLY A 80 -20.70 -8.57 -4.90
N GLU A 81 -19.45 -8.25 -4.57
CA GLU A 81 -18.76 -7.00 -4.93
C GLU A 81 -17.29 -7.33 -5.34
N PRO A 82 -17.06 -8.15 -6.38
CA PRO A 82 -15.72 -8.61 -6.77
C PRO A 82 -14.77 -7.51 -7.25
N GLU A 83 -15.30 -6.33 -7.57
CA GLU A 83 -14.57 -5.12 -7.90
C GLU A 83 -13.93 -4.44 -6.67
N ILE A 84 -14.44 -4.70 -5.47
CA ILE A 84 -13.91 -4.16 -4.22
C ILE A 84 -12.86 -5.14 -3.68
N LYS A 85 -11.61 -4.91 -4.10
CA LYS A 85 -10.45 -5.70 -3.68
C LYS A 85 -9.74 -5.01 -2.52
N PHE A 86 -9.35 -5.79 -1.53
CA PHE A 86 -8.63 -5.29 -0.36
C PHE A 86 -7.64 -6.34 0.15
N SER A 87 -6.66 -5.90 0.94
CA SER A 87 -5.73 -6.79 1.63
C SER A 87 -6.30 -7.22 2.97
N VAL A 88 -6.03 -8.47 3.34
CA VAL A 88 -6.31 -9.03 4.66
C VAL A 88 -5.06 -9.73 5.14
N ASN A 89 -4.68 -9.42 6.38
CA ASN A 89 -3.47 -9.91 7.02
C ASN A 89 -3.85 -10.90 8.11
N TYR A 90 -2.99 -11.90 8.30
CA TYR A 90 -3.15 -12.94 9.31
C TYR A 90 -1.82 -13.25 9.97
N ASP A 91 -1.82 -13.23 11.29
CA ASP A 91 -0.66 -13.62 12.08
C ASP A 91 -0.80 -15.09 12.50
N LEU A 92 0.11 -15.94 12.03
CA LEU A 92 0.12 -17.39 12.29
C LEU A 92 0.34 -17.74 13.77
N GLU A 93 0.98 -16.87 14.55
CA GLU A 93 1.32 -17.11 15.96
C GLU A 93 0.16 -16.71 16.88
N THR A 94 -0.31 -15.48 16.74
CA THR A 94 -1.37 -14.88 17.55
C THR A 94 -2.77 -15.20 17.05
N ARG A 95 -2.88 -15.73 15.82
CA ARG A 95 -4.13 -16.03 15.13
C ARG A 95 -5.04 -14.81 14.92
N LYS A 96 -4.45 -13.60 14.95
CA LYS A 96 -5.17 -12.35 14.73
C LYS A 96 -5.27 -12.04 13.24
N SER A 97 -6.39 -11.43 12.86
CA SER A 97 -6.65 -10.95 11.51
C SER A 97 -6.92 -9.47 11.51
N GLU A 98 -6.43 -8.79 10.48
CA GLU A 98 -6.68 -7.38 10.19
C GLU A 98 -7.04 -7.26 8.72
N ASP A 99 -7.90 -6.32 8.36
CA ASP A 99 -8.36 -6.17 6.98
C ASP A 99 -8.53 -4.72 6.60
N ALA A 100 -8.36 -4.45 5.30
CA ALA A 100 -8.51 -3.14 4.71
C ALA A 100 -9.85 -3.01 3.95
N TYR A 101 -10.93 -3.70 4.36
CA TYR A 101 -12.16 -3.73 3.55
C TYR A 101 -12.79 -2.34 3.41
N HIS A 102 -12.84 -1.53 4.47
CA HIS A 102 -13.34 -0.15 4.38
C HIS A 102 -12.46 0.72 3.48
N ALA A 103 -11.13 0.60 3.60
CA ALA A 103 -10.20 1.29 2.72
C ALA A 103 -10.42 0.90 1.25
N GLY A 104 -10.61 -0.38 0.96
CA GLY A 104 -10.93 -0.86 -0.39
C GLY A 104 -12.30 -0.37 -0.89
N TYR A 105 -13.30 -0.34 -0.01
CA TYR A 105 -14.65 0.13 -0.33
C TYR A 105 -14.67 1.63 -0.66
N TRP A 106 -14.14 2.48 0.22
CA TRP A 106 -14.05 3.92 0.00
C TRP A 106 -13.05 4.28 -1.11
N GLY A 107 -11.96 3.52 -1.23
CA GLY A 107 -11.03 3.65 -2.36
C GLY A 107 -11.72 3.39 -3.70
N LYS A 108 -12.63 2.42 -3.77
CA LYS A 108 -13.45 2.19 -4.96
C LYS A 108 -14.42 3.34 -5.24
N GLN A 109 -15.07 3.90 -4.22
CA GLN A 109 -15.95 5.07 -4.39
C GLN A 109 -15.16 6.29 -4.91
N ALA A 110 -14.04 6.62 -4.26
CA ALA A 110 -13.16 7.69 -4.69
C ALA A 110 -12.61 7.43 -6.11
N GLN A 111 -12.24 6.19 -6.43
CA GLN A 111 -11.80 5.82 -7.76
C GLN A 111 -12.87 6.08 -8.82
N ASP A 112 -14.13 5.72 -8.57
CA ASP A 112 -15.21 5.92 -9.53
C ASP A 112 -15.49 7.40 -9.79
N GLU A 113 -15.47 8.23 -8.75
CA GLU A 113 -15.67 9.67 -8.86
C GLU A 113 -14.48 10.35 -9.56
N TRP A 114 -13.25 10.04 -9.17
CA TRP A 114 -12.06 10.75 -9.65
C TRP A 114 -11.54 10.25 -10.99
N ASN A 115 -12.00 9.08 -11.47
CA ASN A 115 -11.46 8.43 -12.66
C ASN A 115 -11.38 9.39 -13.86
N ASN A 116 -12.42 10.21 -14.04
CA ASN A 116 -12.46 11.17 -15.14
C ASN A 116 -11.45 12.30 -14.92
N ALA A 117 -11.44 12.95 -13.76
CA ALA A 117 -10.51 14.03 -13.43
C ALA A 117 -9.05 13.59 -13.57
N VAL A 118 -8.74 12.39 -13.06
CA VAL A 118 -7.41 11.78 -13.11
C VAL A 118 -6.99 11.47 -14.55
N LYS A 119 -7.84 10.83 -15.36
CA LYS A 119 -7.51 10.50 -16.77
C LYS A 119 -7.23 11.74 -17.62
N HIS A 120 -7.95 12.84 -17.37
CA HIS A 120 -7.76 14.08 -18.11
C HIS A 120 -6.47 14.82 -17.69
N SER A 121 -6.09 14.70 -16.42
CA SER A 121 -4.95 15.41 -15.85
C SER A 121 -3.64 14.63 -15.99
N PHE A 122 -3.67 13.33 -15.70
CA PHE A 122 -2.53 12.43 -15.68
C PHE A 122 -2.68 11.37 -16.78
N ARG A 123 -1.85 11.49 -17.82
CA ARG A 123 -1.80 10.53 -18.95
C ARG A 123 -0.87 9.36 -18.60
N VAL A 124 -1.25 8.58 -17.62
CA VAL A 124 -0.46 7.46 -17.09
C VAL A 124 -0.94 6.13 -17.66
N LYS A 125 -0.03 5.16 -17.73
CA LYS A 125 -0.36 3.81 -18.21
C LYS A 125 -1.21 3.08 -17.16
N PRO A 126 -2.06 2.12 -17.57
CA PRO A 126 -2.73 1.24 -16.63
C PRO A 126 -1.73 0.59 -15.67
N GLY A 127 -2.04 0.60 -14.38
CA GLY A 127 -1.19 0.02 -13.33
C GLY A 127 -0.09 0.94 -12.78
N MET A 128 0.05 2.16 -13.30
CA MET A 128 0.95 3.19 -12.75
C MET A 128 0.20 4.22 -11.88
N LEU A 129 -1.08 3.96 -11.61
CA LEU A 129 -1.93 4.84 -10.84
C LEU A 129 -2.86 4.04 -9.95
N GLU A 130 -2.90 4.45 -8.70
CA GLU A 130 -3.76 3.87 -7.68
C GLU A 130 -4.42 4.99 -6.87
N ILE A 131 -5.70 4.78 -6.52
CA ILE A 131 -6.36 5.61 -5.52
C ILE A 131 -6.46 4.75 -4.25
N ARG A 132 -5.85 5.21 -3.17
CA ARG A 132 -5.85 4.55 -1.86
C ARG A 132 -6.49 5.46 -0.84
N VAL A 133 -7.05 4.86 0.21
CA VAL A 133 -7.66 5.59 1.31
C VAL A 133 -6.98 5.16 2.60
N SER A 134 -6.50 6.14 3.36
CA SER A 134 -6.04 5.93 4.73
C SER A 134 -7.24 6.05 5.66
N VAL A 135 -7.43 5.01 6.46
CA VAL A 135 -8.61 4.85 7.30
C VAL A 135 -8.18 4.83 8.77
N ASN A 136 -8.92 5.54 9.60
CA ASN A 136 -8.81 5.47 11.04
C ASN A 136 -9.64 4.29 11.57
N GLU A 137 -9.03 3.11 11.61
CA GLU A 137 -9.68 1.85 11.99
C GLU A 137 -10.34 1.87 13.39
N GLU A 138 -9.93 2.77 14.30
CA GLU A 138 -10.53 2.90 15.64
C GLU A 138 -11.95 3.48 15.60
N LEU A 139 -12.26 4.27 14.57
CA LEU A 139 -13.53 4.98 14.44
C LEU A 139 -14.53 4.26 13.51
N VAL A 140 -14.06 3.25 12.80
CA VAL A 140 -14.82 2.56 11.78
C VAL A 140 -15.65 1.44 12.38
N LYS A 141 -16.96 1.46 12.11
CA LYS A 141 -17.86 0.39 12.50
C LYS A 141 -17.97 -0.65 11.38
N PRO A 142 -17.84 -1.96 11.67
CA PRO A 142 -17.89 -3.01 10.65
C PRO A 142 -19.12 -3.01 9.73
N ASP A 143 -20.25 -2.51 10.19
CA ASP A 143 -21.52 -2.47 9.47
C ASP A 143 -21.81 -1.12 8.79
N SER A 144 -20.84 -0.19 8.81
CA SER A 144 -21.03 1.19 8.38
C SER A 144 -20.20 1.50 7.14
N PHE A 145 -20.87 1.66 6.01
CA PHE A 145 -20.26 2.02 4.72
C PHE A 145 -20.91 3.28 4.12
N PRO A 146 -20.83 4.45 4.79
CA PRO A 146 -21.31 5.72 4.26
C PRO A 146 -20.52 6.13 3.01
N TYR A 147 -20.99 7.18 2.34
CA TYR A 147 -20.26 7.77 1.23
C TYR A 147 -18.95 8.39 1.74
N TYR A 148 -17.82 8.13 1.06
CA TYR A 148 -16.49 8.44 1.61
C TYR A 148 -16.31 9.93 1.94
N ARG A 149 -16.88 10.84 1.14
CA ARG A 149 -16.81 12.29 1.36
C ARG A 149 -17.47 12.72 2.67
N GLU A 150 -18.50 11.99 3.13
CA GLU A 150 -19.20 12.29 4.39
C GLU A 150 -18.37 11.97 5.64
N VAL A 151 -17.29 11.19 5.49
CA VAL A 151 -16.46 10.73 6.60
C VAL A 151 -14.99 11.17 6.50
N LEU A 152 -14.67 12.09 5.60
CA LEU A 152 -13.37 12.76 5.55
C LEU A 152 -13.10 13.50 6.86
N GLY A 153 -11.87 13.40 7.37
CA GLY A 153 -11.46 13.99 8.65
C GLY A 153 -12.03 13.31 9.89
N SER A 154 -12.86 12.28 9.72
CA SER A 154 -13.33 11.44 10.82
C SER A 154 -12.84 10.01 10.66
N MET A 155 -13.46 9.21 9.77
CA MET A 155 -13.04 7.83 9.52
C MET A 155 -11.96 7.73 8.45
N ILE A 156 -11.88 8.72 7.55
CA ILE A 156 -10.85 8.78 6.51
C ILE A 156 -9.88 9.91 6.84
N ASP A 157 -8.62 9.54 7.02
CA ASP A 157 -7.54 10.50 7.27
C ASP A 157 -7.11 11.16 5.95
N MET A 158 -7.05 10.40 4.85
CA MET A 158 -6.65 10.90 3.54
C MET A 158 -7.12 10.00 2.41
N VAL A 159 -7.44 10.59 1.26
CA VAL A 159 -7.52 9.91 -0.04
C VAL A 159 -6.27 10.25 -0.85
N TYR A 160 -5.48 9.25 -1.19
CA TYR A 160 -4.25 9.41 -1.97
C TYR A 160 -4.45 9.01 -3.41
N LEU A 161 -3.99 9.87 -4.32
CA LEU A 161 -3.69 9.54 -5.70
C LEU A 161 -2.20 9.24 -5.81
N ASP A 162 -1.84 7.96 -5.87
CA ASP A 162 -0.46 7.52 -6.02
C ASP A 162 -0.13 7.26 -7.49
N ILE A 163 0.97 7.82 -7.96
CA ILE A 163 1.40 7.75 -9.35
C ILE A 163 2.84 7.27 -9.41
N ASP A 164 3.05 6.11 -10.02
CA ASP A 164 4.39 5.58 -10.27
C ASP A 164 4.92 6.09 -11.62
N VAL A 165 6.11 6.65 -11.62
CA VAL A 165 6.85 7.08 -12.81
C VAL A 165 8.19 6.37 -12.90
N ASN A 166 8.72 6.24 -14.12
CA ASN A 166 10.03 5.61 -14.31
C ASN A 166 11.19 6.52 -13.87
N LYS A 167 10.98 7.84 -13.86
CA LYS A 167 11.99 8.84 -13.53
C LYS A 167 11.36 10.17 -13.15
N CYS A 168 11.80 10.77 -12.04
CA CYS A 168 11.56 12.17 -11.73
C CYS A 168 12.46 13.05 -12.63
N GLU A 169 11.85 13.84 -13.51
CA GLU A 169 12.58 14.85 -14.28
C GLU A 169 12.75 16.11 -13.43
N ASP A 170 13.98 16.35 -12.95
CA ASP A 170 14.31 17.54 -12.17
C ASP A 170 14.72 18.71 -13.07
N THR A 171 13.72 19.32 -13.72
CA THR A 171 13.90 20.54 -14.52
C THR A 171 12.74 21.48 -14.30
N ARG A 172 12.99 22.80 -14.35
CA ARG A 172 11.93 23.81 -14.20
C ARG A 172 10.73 23.56 -15.12
N GLU A 173 10.96 23.19 -16.37
CA GLU A 173 9.88 22.88 -17.32
C GLU A 173 9.09 21.61 -16.96
N SER A 174 9.73 20.61 -16.36
CA SER A 174 9.04 19.43 -15.83
C SER A 174 8.15 19.81 -14.66
N TRP A 175 8.69 20.52 -13.68
CA TRP A 175 7.93 20.99 -12.50
C TRP A 175 6.76 21.89 -12.88
N LYS A 176 6.93 22.74 -13.90
CA LYS A 176 5.84 23.53 -14.47
C LYS A 176 4.72 22.66 -15.06
N ARG A 177 5.07 21.57 -15.75
CA ARG A 177 4.08 20.62 -16.27
C ARG A 177 3.37 19.89 -15.13
N GLU A 178 4.08 19.46 -14.10
CA GLU A 178 3.48 18.81 -12.92
C GLU A 178 2.50 19.76 -12.20
N ALA A 179 2.90 21.01 -11.94
CA ALA A 179 2.01 22.02 -11.36
C ALA A 179 0.74 22.23 -12.20
N GLN A 180 0.87 22.27 -13.53
CA GLN A 180 -0.30 22.39 -14.42
C GLN A 180 -1.22 21.16 -14.38
N LYS A 181 -0.69 19.94 -14.18
CA LYS A 181 -1.53 18.74 -14.01
C LYS A 181 -2.30 18.80 -12.70
N LEU A 182 -1.66 19.22 -11.62
CA LEU A 182 -2.28 19.37 -10.31
C LEU A 182 -3.39 20.43 -10.33
N ILE A 183 -3.16 21.57 -10.99
CA ILE A 183 -4.17 22.62 -11.16
C ILE A 183 -5.38 22.08 -11.94
N LYS A 184 -5.15 21.37 -13.05
CA LYS A 184 -6.24 20.76 -13.83
C LYS A 184 -7.01 19.71 -13.03
N LEU A 185 -6.32 18.91 -12.23
CA LEU A 185 -6.97 17.93 -11.36
C LEU A 185 -7.88 18.66 -10.36
N LYS A 186 -7.37 19.70 -9.69
CA LYS A 186 -8.12 20.53 -8.76
C LYS A 186 -9.35 21.16 -9.42
N GLU A 187 -9.19 21.78 -10.58
CA GLU A 187 -10.28 22.40 -11.36
C GLU A 187 -11.37 21.37 -11.73
N HIS A 188 -10.97 20.17 -12.17
CA HIS A 188 -11.92 19.10 -12.49
C HIS A 188 -12.67 18.63 -11.25
N LEU A 189 -11.99 18.40 -10.13
CA LEU A 189 -12.64 17.99 -8.89
C LEU A 189 -13.58 19.07 -8.35
N SER A 190 -13.21 20.35 -8.42
CA SER A 190 -14.12 21.46 -8.10
C SER A 190 -15.36 21.48 -9.00
N ALA A 191 -15.22 21.14 -10.28
CA ALA A 191 -16.36 21.04 -11.20
C ALA A 191 -17.29 19.85 -10.85
N ASP A 192 -16.75 18.81 -10.21
CA ASP A 192 -17.48 17.68 -9.64
C ASP A 192 -17.91 17.94 -8.18
N GLU A 193 -18.05 19.22 -7.81
CA GLU A 193 -18.54 19.69 -6.50
C GLU A 193 -17.68 19.31 -5.29
N VAL A 194 -16.40 18.96 -5.49
CA VAL A 194 -15.43 18.85 -4.39
C VAL A 194 -15.13 20.23 -3.83
N THR A 195 -15.37 20.42 -2.54
CA THR A 195 -15.15 21.68 -1.83
C THR A 195 -13.69 21.89 -1.46
N ASP A 196 -13.28 23.15 -1.26
CA ASP A 196 -11.93 23.48 -0.80
C ASP A 196 -11.58 22.83 0.55
N GLY A 197 -12.59 22.63 1.42
CA GLY A 197 -12.40 21.92 2.70
C GLY A 197 -12.10 20.45 2.49
N GLU A 198 -12.73 19.78 1.53
CA GLU A 198 -12.44 18.36 1.25
C GLU A 198 -11.07 18.17 0.60
N MET A 199 -10.57 19.17 -0.13
CA MET A 199 -9.27 19.11 -0.79
C MET A 199 -8.09 19.00 0.17
N GLU A 200 -8.25 19.36 1.44
CA GLU A 200 -7.23 19.15 2.48
C GLU A 200 -6.98 17.66 2.75
N TYR A 201 -7.99 16.82 2.45
CA TYR A 201 -7.91 15.37 2.64
C TYR A 201 -7.46 14.63 1.38
N PHE A 202 -7.19 15.34 0.28
CA PHE A 202 -6.88 14.75 -1.02
C PHE A 202 -5.41 14.96 -1.33
N GLY A 203 -4.62 13.89 -1.19
CA GLY A 203 -3.19 13.87 -1.46
C GLY A 203 -2.87 13.37 -2.86
N VAL A 204 -1.84 13.93 -3.48
CA VAL A 204 -1.22 13.40 -4.70
C VAL A 204 0.24 13.11 -4.39
N THR A 205 0.65 11.86 -4.63
CA THR A 205 2.04 11.43 -4.49
C THR A 205 2.53 10.91 -5.83
N VAL A 206 3.70 11.39 -6.26
CA VAL A 206 4.37 10.88 -7.46
C VAL A 206 5.68 10.27 -7.04
N ASP A 207 5.82 8.97 -7.31
CA ASP A 207 6.98 8.18 -6.92
C ASP A 207 7.75 7.69 -8.15
N GLU A 208 9.08 7.85 -8.14
CA GLU A 208 9.94 7.14 -9.06
C GLU A 208 10.10 5.69 -8.61
N VAL A 209 9.74 4.76 -9.49
CA VAL A 209 9.87 3.32 -9.28
C VAL A 209 10.94 2.76 -10.22
N LYS A 210 11.90 2.05 -9.63
CA LYS A 210 12.88 1.25 -10.36
C LYS A 210 12.64 -0.22 -10.04
N ASP A 211 12.38 -0.98 -11.09
CA ASP A 211 12.30 -2.43 -11.07
C ASP A 211 13.42 -2.96 -11.96
N ASP A 212 14.52 -3.39 -11.35
CA ASP A 212 15.64 -4.02 -12.04
C ASP A 212 16.00 -5.36 -11.38
N ASP A 213 16.90 -6.13 -12.01
CA ASP A 213 17.34 -7.44 -11.51
C ASP A 213 17.95 -7.40 -10.08
N LYS A 214 18.23 -6.20 -9.53
CA LYS A 214 18.81 -5.99 -8.20
C LYS A 214 17.77 -5.60 -7.14
N GLY A 215 16.51 -5.37 -7.53
CA GLY A 215 15.39 -5.21 -6.63
C GLY A 215 14.44 -4.07 -6.98
N TYR A 216 13.31 -4.05 -6.27
CA TYR A 216 12.32 -2.98 -6.34
C TYR A 216 12.74 -1.81 -5.42
N SER A 217 12.82 -0.60 -5.97
CA SER A 217 13.02 0.62 -5.18
C SER A 217 12.00 1.69 -5.57
N ARG A 218 11.56 2.46 -4.57
CA ARG A 218 10.59 3.54 -4.69
C ARG A 218 11.14 4.78 -4.00
N SER A 219 11.10 5.93 -4.68
CA SER A 219 11.50 7.22 -4.12
C SER A 219 10.54 8.33 -4.54
N SER A 220 10.01 9.07 -3.57
CA SER A 220 9.09 10.18 -3.81
C SER A 220 9.73 11.30 -4.62
N CYS A 221 9.13 11.64 -5.76
CA CYS A 221 9.39 12.88 -6.49
C CYS A 221 8.80 14.06 -5.72
N TYR A 222 7.52 13.95 -5.34
CA TYR A 222 6.80 14.93 -4.53
C TYR A 222 5.53 14.32 -3.91
N SER A 223 5.06 14.94 -2.84
CA SER A 223 3.73 14.71 -2.26
C SER A 223 3.11 16.05 -1.87
N ILE A 224 1.84 16.24 -2.19
CA ILE A 224 1.12 17.50 -1.99
C ILE A 224 -0.37 17.23 -1.74
N THR A 225 -1.02 18.04 -0.90
CA THR A 225 -2.48 18.05 -0.75
C THR A 225 -3.12 19.08 -1.67
N LEU A 226 -4.32 18.81 -2.19
CA LEU A 226 -4.94 19.65 -3.22
C LEU A 226 -5.34 21.04 -2.72
N ASP A 227 -5.51 21.24 -1.41
CA ASP A 227 -5.70 22.58 -0.83
C ASP A 227 -4.46 23.48 -1.04
N GLN A 228 -3.26 22.89 -1.10
CA GLN A 228 -1.99 23.61 -1.32
C GLN A 228 -1.76 24.00 -2.78
N VAL A 229 -2.52 23.42 -3.72
CA VAL A 229 -2.43 23.73 -5.15
C VAL A 229 -3.14 25.06 -5.44
N SER A 230 -2.43 25.97 -6.10
CA SER A 230 -2.95 27.32 -6.40
C SER A 230 -2.54 27.77 -7.81
N ASP A 231 -1.69 28.78 -7.95
CA ASP A 231 -1.10 29.15 -9.24
C ASP A 231 0.15 28.32 -9.54
N VAL A 232 0.62 28.37 -10.79
CA VAL A 232 1.74 27.54 -11.27
C VAL A 232 3.01 27.77 -10.45
N GLU A 233 3.40 29.01 -10.19
CA GLU A 233 4.68 29.30 -9.52
C GLU A 233 4.61 28.87 -8.05
N ARG A 234 3.53 29.18 -7.33
CA ARG A 234 3.35 28.73 -5.94
C ARG A 234 3.26 27.22 -5.81
N THR A 235 2.57 26.57 -6.75
CA THR A 235 2.48 25.11 -6.75
C THR A 235 3.85 24.48 -7.02
N MET A 236 4.63 25.05 -7.95
CA MET A 236 6.01 24.63 -8.19
C MET A 236 6.88 24.76 -6.95
N GLU A 237 6.78 25.86 -6.18
CA GLU A 237 7.52 26.04 -4.91
C GLU A 237 7.19 24.98 -3.85
N LYS A 238 6.01 24.34 -3.94
CA LYS A 238 5.58 23.29 -3.01
C LYS A 238 6.06 21.89 -3.40
N ILE A 239 6.15 21.61 -4.70
CA ILE A 239 6.51 20.27 -5.21
C ILE A 239 7.98 20.17 -5.61
N HIS A 240 8.65 21.29 -5.83
CA HIS A 240 10.08 21.34 -6.08
C HIS A 240 10.83 21.27 -4.75
N PRO A 241 11.74 20.29 -4.54
CA PRO A 241 12.53 20.17 -3.32
C PRO A 241 13.52 21.33 -3.10
#